data_AF-A0A8T4J2I8-F1
#
_entry.id   AF-A0A8T4J2I8-F1
#
_cell.length_a   1.000
_cell.length_b   1.000
_cell.length_c   1.000
_cell.angle_alpha   90.00
_cell.angle_beta   90.00
_cell.angle_gamma   90.00
#
_symmetry.space_group_name_H-M   'P 1'
#
loop_
_entity.id
_entity.type
_entity.pdbx_description
1 polymer ?
#
loop_
_entity_poly.entity_id
_entity_poly.type
_entity_poly.pdbx_seq_one_letter_code
_entity_poly.pdbx_strand_id
1 'polypeptide(L)' 'GFPVTVQAVLVLVGTAGFAVAPELADVLVVSDRQIATLGAGRAVLGPAEVARVYAVARDRRTWLVL' A
#
# COMPACT_ATOMS: atom_id res chain seq x y z
N GLY A 1 15.49 5.61 -10.33
CA GLY A 1 14.55 5.07 -9.32
C GLY A 1 14.78 5.75 -7.99
N PHE A 2 13.82 5.65 -7.07
CA PHE A 2 13.91 6.17 -5.69
C PHE A 2 13.33 5.10 -4.75
N PRO A 3 13.97 4.79 -3.61
CA PRO A 3 13.47 3.76 -2.69
C PRO A 3 12.20 4.24 -1.98
N VAL A 4 11.15 3.43 -2.06
CA VAL A 4 9.89 3.68 -1.34
C VAL A 4 9.63 2.49 -0.44
N THR A 5 9.50 2.72 0.86
CA THR A 5 9.04 1.67 1.79
C THR A 5 7.57 1.41 1.53
N VAL A 6 7.24 0.16 1.20
CA VAL A 6 5.86 -0.28 0.95
C VAL A 6 5.45 -1.23 2.07
N GLN A 7 4.22 -1.09 2.57
CA GLN A 7 3.58 -2.09 3.41
C GLN A 7 2.55 -2.85 2.56
N ALA A 8 2.62 -4.18 2.60
CA ALA A 8 1.68 -5.03 1.87
C ALA A 8 0.31 -5.00 2.53
N VAL A 9 -0.74 -4.83 1.72
CA VAL A 9 -2.13 -4.90 2.15
C VAL A 9 -2.86 -5.92 1.29
N LEU A 10 -3.48 -6.91 1.93
CA LEU A 10 -4.32 -7.92 1.27
C LEU A 10 -5.78 -7.68 1.64
N VAL A 11 -6.62 -7.43 0.65
CA VAL A 11 -8.07 -7.26 0.84
C VAL A 11 -8.79 -8.52 0.42
N LEU A 12 -9.51 -9.14 1.36
CA LEU A 12 -10.36 -10.30 1.11
C LEU A 12 -11.81 -9.83 0.90
N VAL A 13 -12.35 -10.06 -0.29
CA VAL A 13 -13.70 -9.63 -0.67
C VAL A 13 -14.68 -10.80 -0.57
N GLY A 14 -15.83 -10.57 0.09
CA GLY A 14 -16.88 -11.60 0.19
C GLY A 14 -16.52 -12.75 1.14
N THR A 15 -15.54 -12.55 2.01
CA THR A 15 -15.18 -13.52 3.04
C THR A 15 -16.11 -13.42 4.25
N ALA A 16 -16.52 -14.57 4.80
CA ALA A 16 -17.25 -14.61 6.07
C ALA A 16 -16.32 -14.39 7.28
N GLY A 17 -15.02 -14.62 7.12
CA GLY A 17 -14.00 -14.49 8.16
C GLY A 17 -12.64 -15.00 7.68
N PHE A 18 -11.57 -14.59 8.33
CA PHE A 18 -10.22 -15.05 8.00
C PHE A 18 -9.34 -15.14 9.23
N ALA A 19 -8.34 -16.01 9.16
CA ALA A 19 -7.21 -16.06 10.09
C ALA A 19 -5.94 -15.76 9.30
N VAL A 20 -5.04 -14.98 9.89
CA VAL A 20 -3.75 -14.65 9.29
C VAL A 20 -2.72 -15.63 9.82
N ALA A 21 -2.04 -16.32 8.90
CA ALA A 21 -0.94 -17.20 9.25
C ALA A 21 0.21 -16.37 9.87
N PRO A 22 0.89 -16.84 10.94
CA PRO A 22 1.97 -16.08 11.59
C PRO A 22 3.09 -15.65 10.63
N GLU A 23 3.31 -16.42 9.57
CA GLU A 23 4.31 -16.16 8.52
C GLU A 23 3.98 -14.89 7.70
N LEU A 24 2.76 -14.38 7.77
CA LEU A 24 2.28 -13.17 7.09
C LEU A 24 2.17 -11.96 8.03
N ALA A 25 2.95 -11.93 9.12
CA ALA A 25 2.87 -10.89 10.13
C ALA A 25 3.20 -9.46 9.61
N ASP A 26 3.88 -9.34 8.47
CA ASP A 26 4.20 -8.08 7.81
C ASP A 26 3.13 -7.63 6.79
N VAL A 27 2.10 -8.45 6.57
CA VAL A 27 0.99 -8.16 5.66
C VAL A 27 -0.25 -7.73 6.45
N LEU A 28 -0.75 -6.53 6.17
CA LEU A 28 -2.03 -6.09 6.69
C LEU A 28 -3.17 -6.76 5.91
N VAL A 29 -3.81 -7.76 6.52
CA VAL A 29 -4.98 -8.44 5.93
C VAL A 29 -6.27 -7.80 6.44
N VAL A 30 -7.13 -7.38 5.53
CA VAL A 30 -8.42 -6.74 5.83
C VAL A 30 -9.54 -7.34 4.99
N SER A 31 -10.77 -7.31 5.49
CA SER A 31 -11.96 -7.59 4.68
C SER A 31 -12.43 -6.35 3.91
N ASP A 32 -13.31 -6.53 2.93
CA ASP A 32 -13.98 -5.44 2.21
C ASP A 32 -14.73 -4.47 3.15
N ARG A 33 -15.28 -4.95 4.27
CA ARG A 33 -15.92 -4.10 5.29
C ARG A 33 -14.93 -3.25 6.08
N GLN A 34 -13.68 -3.70 6.16
CA GLN A 34 -12.60 -3.03 6.87
C GLN A 34 -11.78 -2.13 5.96
N ILE A 35 -11.96 -2.17 4.63
CA ILE A 35 -11.17 -1.37 3.69
C ILE A 35 -11.27 0.14 3.97
N ALA A 36 -12.43 0.60 4.44
CA ALA A 36 -12.67 2.00 4.77
C ALA A 36 -11.78 2.50 5.93
N THR A 37 -11.30 1.60 6.80
CA THR A 37 -10.40 1.98 7.90
C THR A 37 -9.01 2.36 7.41
N LEU A 38 -8.61 1.92 6.20
CA LEU A 38 -7.35 2.34 5.59
C LEU A 38 -7.29 3.85 5.37
N GLY A 39 -8.43 4.46 5.00
CA GLY A 39 -8.53 5.91 4.85
C GLY A 39 -8.43 6.69 6.16
N ALA A 40 -8.78 6.06 7.29
CA ALA A 40 -8.60 6.60 8.63
C ALA A 40 -7.21 6.32 9.22
N GLY A 41 -6.37 5.57 8.50
CA GLY A 41 -4.99 5.31 8.87
C GLY A 41 -4.14 6.58 8.88
N ARG A 42 -2.99 6.50 9.55
CA ARG A 42 -2.03 7.62 9.57
C ARG A 42 -1.52 7.86 8.15
N ALA A 43 -1.67 9.08 7.66
CA ALA A 43 -0.98 9.51 6.45
C ALA A 43 0.54 9.37 6.66
N VAL A 44 1.15 8.43 5.93
CA VAL A 44 2.58 8.11 6.05
C VAL A 44 3.44 9.02 5.17
N LEU A 45 2.85 9.55 4.08
CA LEU A 45 3.52 10.48 3.17
C LEU A 45 2.93 11.88 3.32
N GLY A 46 3.79 12.86 3.55
CA GLY A 46 3.44 14.28 3.47
C GLY A 46 3.23 14.75 2.03
N PRO A 47 2.63 15.94 1.82
CA PRO A 47 2.31 16.45 0.48
C PRO A 47 3.51 16.53 -0.48
N ALA A 48 4.68 16.93 0.03
CA ALA A 48 5.90 17.02 -0.77
C ALA A 48 6.44 15.64 -1.20
N GLU A 49 6.28 14.62 -0.36
CA GLU A 49 6.68 13.24 -0.65
C GLU A 49 5.74 12.62 -1.68
N VAL A 50 4.43 12.85 -1.52
CA VAL A 50 3.41 12.46 -2.51
C VAL A 50 3.72 13.07 -3.88
N ALA A 51 3.99 14.38 -3.94
CA ALA A 51 4.34 15.06 -5.18
C ALA A 51 5.60 14.46 -5.84
N ARG A 52 6.60 14.06 -5.03
CA ARG A 52 7.82 13.44 -5.51
C ARG A 52 7.59 12.03 -6.08
N VAL A 53 6.79 11.20 -5.39
CA VAL A 53 6.39 9.88 -5.89
C VAL A 53 5.68 10.03 -7.23
N TYR A 54 4.73 10.97 -7.34
CA TYR A 54 4.03 11.22 -8.60
C TYR A 54 4.93 11.74 -9.71
N ALA A 55 5.93 12.56 -9.40
CA ALA A 55 6.90 13.05 -10.38
C ALA A 55 7.75 11.89 -10.94
N VAL A 56 8.26 11.02 -10.06
CA VAL A 56 9.03 9.83 -10.45
C VAL A 56 8.18 8.86 -11.27
N ALA A 57 6.93 8.61 -10.84
CA ALA A 57 6.01 7.73 -11.56
C ALA A 57 5.61 8.28 -12.94
N ARG A 58 5.59 9.60 -13.15
CA ARG A 58 5.33 10.21 -14.45
C ARG A 58 6.54 10.26 -15.37
N ASP A 59 7.77 10.21 -14.84
CA ASP A 59 8.96 10.19 -15.67
C ASP A 59 9.07 8.85 -16.39
N ARG A 60 8.77 8.85 -17.69
CA ARG A 60 8.84 7.68 -18.57
C ARG A 60 10.22 7.02 -18.57
N ARG A 61 11.30 7.79 -18.34
CA ARG A 61 12.66 7.24 -18.25
C ARG A 61 12.83 6.34 -17.03
N THR A 62 12.09 6.57 -15.95
CA THR A 62 12.14 5.71 -14.76
C THR A 62 11.67 4.28 -15.07
N TRP A 63 10.71 4.12 -15.98
CA TRP A 63 10.13 2.82 -16.33
C TRP A 63 10.96 2.02 -17.33
N LEU A 64 11.84 2.68 -18.09
CA LEU A 64 12.65 2.03 -19.11
C LEU A 64 13.97 1.44 -18.56
N VAL A 65 14.25 1.68 -17.28
CA VAL A 65 15.49 1.28 -16.59
C VAL A 65 15.19 0.33 -15.41
N LEU A 66 13.92 -0.03 -15.22
CA LEU A 66 13.46 -1.10 -14.33
C LEU A 66 13.23 -2.36 -15.16
#